data_AF-A0A1E4SPR5-F1
#
_entry.id   AF-A0A1E4SPR5-F1
#
_cell.length_a   1.000
_cell.length_b   1.000
_cell.length_c   1.000
_cell.angle_alpha   90.00
_cell.angle_beta   90.00
_cell.angle_gamma   90.00
#
_symmetry.space_group_name_H-M   'P 1'
#
loop_
_entity.id
_entity.type
_entity.pdbx_description
1 polymer ?
#
loop_
_entity_poly.entity_id
_entity_poly.type
_entity_poly.pdbx_seq_one_letter_code
_entity_poly.pdbx_strand_id
1 'polypeptide(L)' 'MADKLPFSVRATDVVHRVTVLGLVGICVVGIGSITFNIWANSDYGLNKNKLTFQKADYEEARKKSDE' A
#
# COMPACT_ATOMS: atom_id res chain seq x y z
N MET A 1 28.25 34.47 -16.81
CA MET A 1 26.87 34.96 -16.67
C MET A 1 25.99 33.74 -16.51
N ALA A 2 25.35 33.56 -15.36
CA ALA A 2 24.45 32.43 -15.15
C ALA A 2 23.21 32.67 -16.01
N ASP A 3 23.09 31.93 -17.12
CA ASP A 3 21.86 31.91 -17.91
C ASP A 3 20.73 31.42 -17.01
N LYS A 4 19.91 32.37 -16.55
CA LYS A 4 18.70 32.07 -15.79
C LYS A 4 17.78 31.33 -16.76
N LEU A 5 17.62 30.03 -16.54
CA LEU A 5 16.63 29.21 -17.24
C LEU A 5 15.30 29.96 -17.30
N PRO A 6 14.65 30.03 -18.49
CA PRO A 6 13.39 30.74 -18.65
C PRO A 6 12.38 30.27 -17.60
N PHE A 7 11.55 31.18 -17.10
CA PHE A 7 10.61 30.88 -16.01
C PHE A 7 9.68 29.71 -16.36
N SER A 8 9.27 29.58 -17.62
CA SER A 8 8.48 28.46 -18.13
C SER A 8 9.19 27.11 -17.96
N VAL A 9 10.48 27.04 -18.24
CA VAL A 9 11.28 25.81 -18.10
C VAL A 9 11.43 25.43 -16.62
N ARG A 10 11.60 26.44 -15.75
CA ARG A 10 11.64 26.22 -14.29
C ARG A 10 10.30 25.75 -13.73
N ALA A 11 9.19 26.31 -14.21
CA ALA A 11 7.85 25.90 -13.79
C ALA A 11 7.57 24.45 -14.19
N THR A 12 7.86 24.07 -15.43
CA THR A 12 7.69 22.68 -15.91
C THR A 12 8.57 21.70 -15.13
N ASP A 13 9.82 22.06 -14.82
CA ASP A 13 10.71 21.21 -14.00
C ASP A 13 10.14 21.01 -12.58
N VAL A 14 9.63 22.08 -11.94
CA VAL A 14 8.98 21.97 -10.63
C VAL A 14 7.74 21.08 -10.69
N VAL A 15 6.85 21.27 -11.67
CA VAL A 15 5.64 20.44 -11.82
C VAL A 15 6.01 18.98 -12.06
N HIS A 16 7.00 18.72 -12.91
CA HIS A 16 7.47 17.36 -13.16
C HIS A 16 7.99 16.71 -11.89
N ARG A 17 8.88 17.38 -11.14
CA ARG A 17 9.44 16.87 -9.88
C ARG A 17 8.36 16.61 -8.83
N VAL A 18 7.41 17.53 -8.68
CA VAL A 18 6.29 17.36 -7.72
C VAL A 18 5.42 16.18 -8.11
N THR A 19 5.13 16.01 -9.40
CA THR A 19 4.31 14.89 -9.90
C THR A 19 5.02 13.56 -9.67
N VAL A 20 6.30 13.47 -10.02
CA VAL A 20 7.11 12.26 -9.81
C VAL A 20 7.21 11.94 -8.31
N LEU A 21 7.53 12.93 -7.47
CA LEU A 21 7.60 12.72 -6.02
C LEU A 21 6.25 12.31 -5.43
N GLY A 22 5.14 12.88 -5.93
CA GLY A 22 3.79 12.50 -5.54
C GLY A 22 3.48 11.04 -5.89
N LEU A 23 3.80 10.62 -7.12
CA LEU A 23 3.63 9.23 -7.57
C LEU A 23 4.47 8.27 -6.73
N VAL A 24 5.74 8.59 -6.48
CA VAL A 24 6.62 7.79 -5.63
C VAL A 24 6.05 7.70 -4.21
N GLY A 25 5.57 8.81 -3.64
CA GLY A 25 4.93 8.83 -2.32
C GLY A 25 3.73 7.91 -2.22
N ILE A 26 2.83 7.95 -3.22
CA ILE A 26 1.66 7.04 -3.28
C ILE A 26 2.10 5.58 -3.34
N CYS A 27 3.10 5.26 -4.16
CA CYS A 27 3.63 3.90 -4.26
C CYS A 27 4.24 3.42 -2.94
N VAL A 28 5.03 4.25 -2.27
CA VAL A 28 5.65 3.90 -0.97
C VAL A 28 4.59 3.67 0.09
N VAL A 29 3.57 4.54 0.18
CA VAL A 29 2.47 4.37 1.13
C VAL A 29 1.64 3.12 0.80
N GLY A 30 1.36 2.88 -0.49
CA GLY A 30 0.62 1.69 -0.94
C GLY A 30 1.35 0.38 -0.61
N ILE A 31 2.63 0.29 -0.95
CA ILE A 31 3.49 -0.87 -0.64
C ILE A 31 3.58 -1.04 0.88
N GLY A 32 3.86 0.04 1.62
CA GLY A 32 3.94 0.02 3.07
C GLY A 32 2.66 -0.47 3.73
N SER A 33 1.49 -0.05 3.25
CA SER A 33 0.19 -0.51 3.73
C SER A 33 -0.01 -2.01 3.51
N ILE A 34 0.32 -2.52 2.32
CA ILE A 34 0.21 -3.95 2.01
C ILE A 34 1.17 -4.75 2.89
N THR A 35 2.44 -4.36 2.95
CA THR A 35 3.46 -5.03 3.76
C THR A 35 3.08 -4.99 5.25
N PHE A 36 2.55 -3.87 5.75
CA PHE A 36 2.08 -3.75 7.12
C PHE A 36 0.91 -4.69 7.42
N ASN A 37 -0.08 -4.78 6.53
CA ASN A 37 -1.21 -5.71 6.70
C ASN A 37 -0.74 -7.18 6.70
N ILE A 38 0.19 -7.54 5.82
CA ILE A 38 0.78 -8.89 5.81
C ILE A 38 1.57 -9.15 7.09
N TRP A 39 2.40 -8.20 7.53
CA TRP A 39 3.19 -8.33 8.76
C TRP A 39 2.30 -8.42 10.00
N ALA A 40 1.27 -7.58 10.11
CA ALA A 40 0.33 -7.58 11.22
C ALA A 40 -0.47 -8.91 11.30
N ASN A 41 -0.70 -9.57 10.16
CA ASN A 41 -1.33 -10.90 10.07
C ASN A 41 -0.33 -12.07 10.07
N SER A 42 0.97 -11.81 10.11
CA SER A 42 2.01 -12.83 10.20
C SER A 42 2.14 -13.35 11.63
N ASP A 43 2.79 -14.51 11.81
CA ASP A 43 3.07 -15.11 13.14
C ASP A 43 3.91 -14.21 14.07
N TYR A 44 4.55 -13.18 13.50
CA TYR A 44 5.36 -12.21 14.23
C TYR A 44 4.58 -10.92 14.58
N GLY A 45 3.31 -10.81 14.19
CA GLY A 45 2.45 -9.65 14.36
C GLY A 45 1.48 -9.75 15.55
N LEU A 46 0.82 -8.63 15.86
CA LEU A 46 -0.05 -8.46 17.04
C LEU A 46 -1.49 -8.99 16.87
N ASN A 47 -1.86 -9.56 15.73
CA ASN A 47 -3.25 -9.95 15.48
C ASN A 47 -3.57 -11.36 16.04
N LYS A 48 -4.44 -11.42 17.04
CA LYS A 48 -4.93 -12.69 17.64
C LYS A 48 -5.92 -13.44 16.75
N ASN A 49 -6.66 -12.72 15.89
CA ASN A 49 -7.55 -13.30 14.88
C ASN A 49 -6.82 -13.35 13.54
N LYS A 50 -5.76 -14.16 13.51
CA LYS A 50 -4.94 -14.38 12.34
C LYS A 50 -5.84 -14.85 11.18
N LEU A 51 -5.64 -14.29 9.99
CA LEU A 51 -6.34 -14.68 8.75
C LEU A 51 -5.83 -16.07 8.26
N THR A 52 -5.69 -17.03 9.17
CA THR A 52 -5.38 -18.41 8.83
C THR A 52 -6.68 -19.13 8.59
N PHE A 53 -6.68 -20.04 7.62
CA PHE A 53 -7.76 -20.98 7.46
C PHE A 53 -7.98 -21.77 8.76
N GLN A 54 -9.04 -21.45 9.49
CA GLN A 54 -9.49 -22.27 10.60
C GLN A 54 -10.40 -23.36 10.03
N LYS A 55 -10.04 -24.62 10.27
CA LYS A 55 -10.84 -25.76 9.80
C LYS A 55 -12.27 -25.71 10.35
N ALA A 56 -12.46 -25.11 11.52
CA ALA A 56 -13.76 -24.83 12.12
C ALA A 56 -14.64 -23.90 11.25
N ASP A 57 -14.09 -22.79 10.74
CA ASP A 57 -14.81 -21.86 9.86
C ASP A 57 -15.22 -22.54 8.54
N TYR A 58 -14.39 -23.45 8.03
CA TYR A 58 -14.70 -24.24 6.85
C TYR A 58 -15.84 -25.25 7.10
N GLU A 59 -15.81 -25.96 8.23
CA GLU A 59 -16.87 -26.89 8.59
C GLU A 59 -18.19 -26.17 8.91
N GLU A 60 -18.14 -24.98 9.50
CA GLU A 60 -19.30 -24.13 9.77
C GLU A 60 -19.90 -23.57 8.47
N ALA A 61 -19.08 -23.05 7.56
CA ALA A 61 -19.53 -22.60 6.24
C ALA A 61 -20.14 -23.74 5.41
N ARG A 62 -19.59 -24.95 5.53
CA ARG A 62 -20.12 -26.14 4.85
C ARG A 62 -21.49 -26.54 5.39
N LYS A 63 -21.67 -26.62 6.72
CA LYS A 63 -22.97 -26.94 7.33
C LYS A 63 -24.07 -25.95 6.97
N LYS A 64 -23.73 -24.66 6.87
CA LYS A 64 -24.65 -23.59 6.50
C LYS A 64 -25.09 -23.62 5.03
N SER A 65 -24.35 -24.34 4.18
CA SER A 65 -24.68 -24.52 2.76
C SER A 65 -25.56 -25.74 2.51
N ASP A 66 -25.73 -26.60 3.53
CA ASP A 66 -26.56 -27.81 3.51
C ASP A 66 -27.94 -27.60 4.20
N GLU A 67 -28.21 -26.40 4.73
CA GLU A 67 -29.54 -25.91 5.19
C GLU A 67 -30.25 -25.10 4.10
#